data_AF-T1B1Y8-F1
#
_entry.id   AF-T1B1Y8-F1
#
_cell.length_a   1.000
_cell.length_b   1.000
_cell.length_c   1.000
_cell.angle_alpha   90.00
_cell.angle_beta   90.00
_cell.angle_gamma   90.00
#
_symmetry.space_group_name_H-M   'P 1'
#
loop_
_entity.id
_entity.type
_entity.pdbx_description
1 polymer ?
#
loop_
_entity_poly.entity_id
_entity_poly.type
_entity_poly.pdbx_seq_one_letter_code
_entity_poly.pdbx_strand_id
1 'polypeptide(L)' 'MMPTALIWCALAASVRYDVPADALLSVYSVERGGSDTWSHDANGTYDVGPLQFNTAYLASLRRFGITPRAVEGKTCY' A
#
# COMPACT_ATOMS: atom_id res chain seq x y z
N MET A 1 12.66 -1.15 -10.16
CA MET A 1 11.75 -1.57 -11.26
C MET A 1 10.44 -1.99 -10.64
N MET A 2 9.31 -1.63 -11.24
CA MET A 2 7.99 -1.87 -10.66
C MET A 2 7.62 -3.37 -10.74
N PRO A 3 7.14 -4.00 -9.65
CA PRO A 3 6.74 -5.40 -9.67
C PRO A 3 5.54 -5.62 -10.61
N THR A 4 5.60 -6.66 -11.45
CA THR A 4 4.49 -7.01 -12.36
C THR A 4 3.18 -7.26 -11.60
N ALA A 5 3.27 -7.85 -10.40
CA ALA A 5 2.12 -8.05 -9.52
C ALA A 5 1.41 -6.74 -9.15
N LEU A 6 2.18 -5.68 -8.86
CA LEU A 6 1.61 -4.37 -8.55
C LEU A 6 0.88 -3.76 -9.75
N ILE A 7 1.44 -3.88 -10.96
CA ILE A 7 0.81 -3.38 -12.19
C ILE A 7 -0.55 -4.05 -12.39
N TRP A 8 -0.60 -5.38 -12.28
CA TRP A 8 -1.86 -6.13 -12.38
C TRP A 8 -2.87 -5.72 -11.32
N CYS A 9 -2.43 -5.46 -10.10
CA CYS A 9 -3.32 -5.07 -9.03
C CYS A 9 -3.83 -3.65 -9.14
N ALA A 10 -3.02 -2.71 -9.64
CA ALA A 10 -3.49 -1.38 -10.00
C ALA A 10 -4.55 -1.43 -11.11
N LEU A 11 -4.34 -2.24 -12.15
CA LEU A 11 -5.33 -2.43 -13.22
C LEU A 11 -6.61 -3.10 -12.72
N ALA A 12 -6.50 -4.16 -11.91
CA ALA A 12 -7.65 -4.84 -11.33
C ALA A 12 -8.44 -3.94 -10.38
N ALA A 13 -7.75 -3.16 -9.54
CA ALA A 13 -8.38 -2.18 -8.66
C ALA A 13 -9.06 -1.07 -9.48
N SER A 14 -8.47 -0.65 -10.59
CA SER A 14 -9.08 0.34 -11.48
C SER A 14 -10.40 -0.14 -12.08
N VAL A 15 -10.43 -1.38 -12.58
CA VAL A 15 -11.67 -1.97 -13.11
C VAL A 15 -12.71 -2.18 -12.01
N ARG A 16 -12.29 -2.61 -10.82
CA ARG A 16 -13.21 -3.02 -9.74
C ARG A 16 -13.76 -1.85 -8.93
N TYR A 17 -12.95 -0.83 -8.70
CA TYR A 17 -13.24 0.26 -7.77
C TYR A 17 -13.23 1.64 -8.44
N ASP A 18 -13.09 1.70 -9.76
CA ASP A 18 -13.06 2.95 -10.55
C ASP A 18 -11.99 3.94 -10.07
N VAL A 19 -10.86 3.42 -9.58
CA VAL A 19 -9.69 4.20 -9.18
C VAL A 19 -8.73 4.29 -10.36
N PRO A 20 -8.20 5.47 -10.73
CA PRO A 20 -7.23 5.57 -11.82
C PRO A 20 -5.97 4.73 -11.56
N ALA A 21 -5.64 3.84 -12.48
CA ALA A 21 -4.48 2.94 -12.33
C ALA A 21 -3.16 3.73 -12.26
N ASP A 22 -3.03 4.80 -13.03
CA ASP A 22 -1.88 5.70 -13.03
C ASP A 22 -1.66 6.37 -11.67
N ALA A 23 -2.73 6.72 -10.94
CA ALA A 23 -2.62 7.24 -9.58
C ALA A 23 -1.99 6.21 -8.64
N LEU A 24 -2.47 4.96 -8.64
CA LEU A 24 -1.92 3.88 -7.81
C LEU A 24 -0.46 3.57 -8.15
N LEU A 25 -0.13 3.53 -9.44
CA LEU A 25 1.25 3.31 -9.90
C LEU A 25 2.17 4.48 -9.53
N SER A 26 1.65 5.71 -9.55
CA SER A 26 2.38 6.90 -9.17
C SER A 26 2.72 6.91 -7.68
N VAL A 27 1.79 6.51 -6.81
CA VAL A 27 2.05 6.36 -5.37
C VAL A 27 3.23 5.41 -5.15
N TYR A 28 3.20 4.20 -5.72
CA TYR A 28 4.33 3.27 -5.59
C TYR A 28 5.65 3.84 -6.13
N SER A 29 5.59 4.59 -7.25
CA SER A 29 6.79 5.15 -7.87
C SER A 29 7.50 6.17 -6.99
N VAL A 30 6.77 6.79 -6.06
CA VAL A 30 7.27 7.75 -5.06
C VAL A 30 7.67 7.01 -3.78
N GLU A 31 6.76 6.20 -3.23
CA GLU A 31 6.95 5.52 -1.94
C GLU A 31 8.05 4.45 -1.98
N ARG A 32 8.10 3.66 -3.06
CA ARG A 32 9.13 2.64 -3.32
C ARG A 32 9.39 1.68 -2.15
N GLY A 33 8.38 1.43 -1.34
CA GLY A 33 8.47 0.48 -0.24
C GLY A 33 8.77 -0.94 -0.73
N GLY A 34 9.44 -1.71 0.11
CA GLY A 34 9.63 -3.15 -0.06
C GLY A 34 8.56 -3.95 0.67
N SER A 35 8.58 -5.26 0.44
CA SER A 35 7.65 -6.22 1.06
C SER A 35 7.69 -6.18 2.59
N ASP A 36 8.86 -5.96 3.20
CA ASP A 36 9.00 -5.93 4.67
C ASP A 36 9.40 -4.54 5.18
N THR A 37 9.14 -3.50 4.39
CA THR A 37 9.51 -2.14 4.78
C THR A 37 8.54 -1.60 5.83
N TRP A 38 9.11 -1.26 6.98
CA TRP A 38 8.48 -0.49 8.04
C TRP A 38 9.32 0.74 8.30
N SER A 39 8.90 1.89 7.78
CA SER A 39 9.60 3.16 7.97
C SER A 39 9.04 3.84 9.21
N HIS A 40 9.88 4.17 10.18
CA HIS A 40 9.45 4.82 11.43
C HIS A 40 9.39 6.34 11.27
N ASP A 41 8.25 6.92 11.68
CA ASP A 41 8.00 8.34 11.64
C ASP A 41 8.30 9.05 12.96
N ALA A 42 8.57 10.34 12.90
CA ALA A 42 8.87 11.15 14.10
C ALA A 42 7.70 11.21 15.11
N ASN A 43 6.46 10.98 14.67
CA ASN A 43 5.27 10.95 15.53
C ASN A 43 5.00 9.56 16.15
N GLY A 44 5.90 8.59 15.96
CA GLY A 44 5.77 7.24 16.49
C GLY A 44 4.92 6.28 15.65
N THR A 45 4.49 6.68 14.46
CA THR A 45 3.84 5.77 13.50
C THR A 45 4.86 5.06 12.62
N TYR A 46 4.37 4.08 11.87
CA TYR A 46 5.10 3.41 10.81
C TYR A 46 4.34 3.46 9.50
N ASP A 47 5.09 3.61 8.40
CA ASP A 47 4.64 3.38 7.03
C ASP A 47 5.03 1.97 6.57
N VAL A 48 4.03 1.20 6.14
CA VAL A 48 4.15 -0.26 5.97
C VAL A 48 4.00 -0.69 4.52
N GLY A 49 4.94 -1.52 4.08
CA GLY A 49 4.85 -2.26 2.83
C GLY A 49 5.08 -1.42 1.57
N PRO A 50 4.76 -1.97 0.38
CA PRO A 50 5.13 -1.38 -0.91
C PRO A 50 4.57 0.01 -1.18
N LEU A 51 3.38 0.30 -0.66
CA LEU A 51 2.70 1.59 -0.81
C LEU A 51 2.80 2.46 0.47
N GLN A 52 3.62 2.06 1.45
CA GLN A 52 3.89 2.84 2.65
C GLN A 52 2.61 3.28 3.38
N PHE A 53 1.71 2.33 3.64
CA PHE A 53 0.49 2.63 4.38
C PHE A 53 0.79 2.98 5.84
N ASN A 54 0.38 4.17 6.27
CA ASN A 54 0.61 4.60 7.64
C ASN A 54 -0.27 3.86 8.65
N THR A 55 0.35 3.40 9.74
CA THR A 55 -0.31 2.69 10.86
C THR A 55 -1.41 3.50 11.55
N ALA A 56 -1.34 4.83 11.59
CA ALA A 56 -2.43 5.65 12.15
C ALA A 56 -3.72 5.54 11.31
N TYR A 57 -3.60 5.58 9.97
CA TYR A 57 -4.75 5.39 9.10
C TYR A 57 -5.26 3.94 9.13
N LEU A 58 -4.36 2.96 9.12
CA LEU A 58 -4.72 1.54 9.21
C LEU A 58 -5.49 1.21 10.50
N ALA A 59 -5.21 1.90 11.61
CA ALA A 59 -5.98 1.75 12.85
C ALA A 59 -7.47 2.04 12.64
N SER A 60 -7.80 3.03 11.80
CA SER A 60 -9.19 3.37 11.45
C SER A 60 -9.87 2.30 10.59
N LEU A 61 -9.08 1.57 9.80
CA LEU A 61 -9.56 0.52 8.88
C LEU A 61 -9.69 -0.86 9.52
N ARG A 62 -9.22 -1.05 10.76
CA ARG A 62 -9.34 -2.32 11.49
C ARG A 62 -10.77 -2.86 11.55
N ARG A 63 -11.77 -1.97 11.56
CA ARG A 63 -13.20 -2.34 11.52
C ARG A 63 -13.61 -3.13 10.27
N PHE A 64 -12.81 -3.04 9.19
CA PHE A 64 -12.98 -3.78 7.95
C PHE A 64 -12.05 -5.01 7.84
N GLY A 65 -11.35 -5.36 8.91
CA GLY A 65 -10.38 -6.46 8.92
C GLY A 65 -9.02 -6.11 8.30
N ILE A 66 -8.78 -4.84 7.99
CA ILE A 66 -7.53 -4.34 7.43
C ILE A 66 -6.54 -4.07 8.56
N THR A 67 -5.38 -4.74 8.54
CA THR A 67 -4.32 -4.61 9.55
C THR A 67 -2.98 -4.28 8.90
N PRO A 68 -1.98 -3.79 9.65
CA PRO A 68 -0.62 -3.59 9.10
C PRO A 68 -0.07 -4.82 8.40
N ARG A 69 -0.31 -6.01 8.95
CA ARG A 69 0.11 -7.28 8.35
C ARG A 69 -0.59 -7.63 7.04
N ALA A 70 -1.71 -6.97 6.76
CA ALA A 70 -2.46 -7.19 5.54
C ALA A 70 -1.83 -6.48 4.34
N VAL A 71 -1.22 -5.30 4.56
CA VAL A 71 -0.46 -4.50 3.58
C VAL A 71 1.03 -4.84 3.55
N GLU A 72 1.53 -5.45 4.63
CA GLU A 72 2.88 -6.00 4.71
C GLU A 72 3.07 -7.13 3.67
N GLY A 73 4.11 -7.02 2.85
CA GLY A 73 4.51 -8.03 1.88
C GLY A 73 3.66 -8.11 0.62
N LYS A 74 2.48 -7.48 0.62
CA LYS A 74 1.55 -7.58 -0.50
C LYS A 74 1.77 -6.44 -1.47
N THR A 75 2.12 -6.81 -2.69
CA THR A 75 2.06 -5.91 -3.86
C THR A 75 0.63 -5.61 -4.31
N CYS A 76 -0.35 -6.28 -3.70
CA CYS A 76 -1.76 -6.21 -4.01
C CYS A 76 -2.56 -6.11 -2.72
N TYR A 77 -2.88 -4.89 -2.31
CA TYR A 77 -3.76 -4.61 -1.19
C TYR A 77 -4.66 -3.41 -1.48
#